data_AF-A0A954ZKC5-F1
#
_entry.id   AF-A0A954ZKC5-F1
#
_cell.length_a   1.000
_cell.length_b   1.000
_cell.length_c   1.000
_cell.angle_alpha   90.00
_cell.angle_beta   90.00
_cell.angle_gamma   90.00
#
_symmetry.space_group_name_H-M   'P 1'
#
loop_
_entity.id
_entity.type
_entity.pdbx_description
1 polymer ?
#
loop_
_entity_poly.entity_id
_entity_poly.type
_entity_poly.pdbx_seq_one_letter_code
_entity_poly.pdbx_strand_id
1 'polypeptide(L)'
;WRFQAHNLSYNISVQFDGYEHKYHWIKKGIDFLIDGTKYNRDEPGLTSDIGWFFGHKLSRADERVLFRELFRQDVDYHDKLNAETPVKTTSALGPDQRPDTWLMAHLWYSYAQKTADTKDVQVRGVAPLVFHSYPGKARIDYADAIESEGYLDEVGQEAWRKAGELWNEFGDRSIPNSRGYLIRLNDFEVFRSADRKYWEQLRELGPGVYEQLEAAKLAKLTEEERFIHETSNAELTDEQIGQRPAISRKLEITYEDLANHVPAENRVEAKKLASKARINSALASATSSYRDTINYVYWKIRCEAEQTDTMLAARKYVLEAERLYEETALTAARAEFERAWEKWAEVYEMYPDLRGDVEAEILLEKIVLYQELLGQLSEAFPPPDFKLTSFLEYNSFEYAELAREAFGSATPIGSNVGEVPPSTPDSGESPSASE
;
A
#
# COMPACT_ATOMS: atom_id res chain seq x y z
N TRP A 1 -29.95 3.93 10.29
CA TRP A 1 -29.54 3.37 9.00
C TRP A 1 -28.27 2.56 9.13
N ARG A 2 -27.08 3.18 9.23
CA ARG A 2 -25.76 2.51 9.33
C ARG A 2 -25.72 1.33 10.32
N PHE A 3 -26.06 1.58 11.58
CA PHE A 3 -26.02 0.56 12.64
C PHE A 3 -26.85 -0.69 12.30
N GLN A 4 -28.09 -0.52 11.84
CA GLN A 4 -28.98 -1.64 11.56
C GLN A 4 -28.59 -2.37 10.25
N ALA A 5 -28.14 -1.63 9.24
CA ALA A 5 -27.59 -2.26 8.04
C ALA A 5 -26.38 -3.14 8.37
N HIS A 6 -25.46 -2.63 9.20
CA HIS A 6 -24.33 -3.41 9.69
C HIS A 6 -24.80 -4.64 10.48
N ASN A 7 -25.79 -4.48 11.36
CA ASN A 7 -26.35 -5.60 12.12
C ASN A 7 -26.89 -6.71 11.18
N LEU A 8 -27.58 -6.35 10.10
CA LEU A 8 -28.08 -7.32 9.10
C LEU A 8 -26.92 -7.99 8.35
N SER A 9 -26.02 -7.21 7.76
CA SER A 9 -24.99 -7.71 6.83
C SER A 9 -23.75 -8.29 7.52
N TYR A 10 -23.50 -8.00 8.79
CA TYR A 10 -22.37 -8.54 9.54
C TYR A 10 -22.83 -9.47 10.64
N ASN A 11 -23.60 -8.98 11.63
CA ASN A 11 -23.90 -9.78 12.84
C ASN A 11 -24.95 -10.87 12.63
N ILE A 12 -25.99 -10.61 11.84
CA ILE A 12 -27.05 -11.57 11.57
C ILE A 12 -26.59 -12.53 10.47
N SER A 13 -25.96 -12.02 9.40
CA SER A 13 -25.48 -12.87 8.30
C SER A 13 -24.59 -14.03 8.78
N VAL A 14 -23.69 -13.80 9.73
CA VAL A 14 -22.74 -14.83 10.21
C VAL A 14 -23.40 -15.92 11.06
N GLN A 15 -24.65 -15.75 11.47
CA GLN A 15 -25.41 -16.77 12.22
C GLN A 15 -25.95 -17.89 11.33
N PHE A 16 -25.83 -17.75 10.02
CA PHE A 16 -26.27 -18.76 9.05
C PHE A 16 -25.07 -19.51 8.51
N ASP A 17 -25.16 -20.84 8.40
CA ASP A 17 -24.08 -21.64 7.81
C ASP A 17 -24.03 -21.48 6.29
N GLY A 18 -25.19 -21.51 5.63
CA GLY A 18 -25.31 -21.43 4.17
C GLY A 18 -25.01 -20.05 3.60
N TYR A 19 -24.04 -19.97 2.69
CA TYR A 19 -23.62 -18.71 2.04
C TYR A 19 -24.76 -17.98 1.31
N GLU A 20 -25.74 -18.70 0.77
CA GLU A 20 -26.94 -18.11 0.15
C GLU A 20 -27.78 -17.30 1.16
N HIS A 21 -27.92 -17.80 2.39
CA HIS A 21 -28.61 -17.09 3.47
C HIS A 21 -27.78 -15.90 3.96
N LYS A 22 -26.45 -16.05 4.07
CA LYS A 22 -25.56 -14.93 4.37
C LYS A 22 -25.74 -13.81 3.34
N TYR A 23 -25.69 -14.16 2.06
CA TYR A 23 -25.89 -13.24 0.93
C TYR A 23 -27.26 -12.55 0.99
N HIS A 24 -28.33 -13.30 1.29
CA HIS A 24 -29.66 -12.72 1.48
C HIS A 24 -29.67 -11.61 2.53
N TRP A 25 -29.09 -11.85 3.71
CA TRP A 25 -29.02 -10.83 4.78
C TRP A 25 -28.10 -9.66 4.43
N ILE A 26 -27.03 -9.92 3.68
CA ILE A 26 -26.16 -8.84 3.16
C ILE A 26 -26.97 -7.92 2.25
N LYS A 27 -27.73 -8.46 1.29
CA LYS A 27 -28.64 -7.68 0.43
C LYS A 27 -29.66 -6.88 1.24
N LYS A 28 -30.25 -7.49 2.28
CA LYS A 28 -31.19 -6.78 3.16
C LYS A 28 -30.57 -5.59 3.87
N GLY A 29 -29.32 -5.68 4.31
CA GLY A 29 -28.61 -4.54 4.88
C GLY A 29 -28.29 -3.45 3.83
N ILE A 30 -27.91 -3.83 2.61
CA ILE A 30 -27.71 -2.89 1.49
C ILE A 30 -29.01 -2.17 1.15
N ASP A 31 -30.11 -2.91 0.98
CA ASP A 31 -31.45 -2.36 0.76
C ASP A 31 -31.85 -1.36 1.85
N PHE A 32 -31.59 -1.71 3.12
CA PHE A 32 -31.87 -0.84 4.25
C PHE A 32 -31.06 0.47 4.21
N LEU A 33 -29.81 0.43 3.74
CA LEU A 33 -29.02 1.65 3.50
C LEU A 33 -29.57 2.46 2.33
N ILE A 34 -29.90 1.82 1.21
CA ILE A 34 -30.50 2.47 0.04
C ILE A 34 -31.77 3.22 0.46
N ASP A 35 -32.66 2.58 1.22
CA ASP A 35 -33.84 3.24 1.75
C ASP A 35 -33.49 4.41 2.66
N GLY A 36 -32.47 4.26 3.52
CA GLY A 36 -31.94 5.34 4.32
C GLY A 36 -31.49 6.56 3.50
N THR A 37 -30.83 6.35 2.36
CA THR A 37 -30.38 7.46 1.49
C THR A 37 -31.55 8.23 0.87
N LYS A 38 -32.71 7.60 0.65
CA LYS A 38 -33.93 8.27 0.13
C LYS A 38 -34.39 9.39 1.07
N TYR A 39 -34.19 9.22 2.38
CA TYR A 39 -34.50 10.21 3.43
C TYR A 39 -33.33 11.15 3.77
N ASN A 40 -32.10 10.80 3.39
CA ASN A 40 -30.87 11.51 3.76
C ASN A 40 -30.04 11.86 2.51
N ARG A 41 -30.69 12.45 1.49
CA ARG A 41 -30.12 12.62 0.15
C ARG A 41 -28.86 13.48 0.10
N ASP A 42 -28.71 14.38 1.07
CA ASP A 42 -27.57 15.30 1.19
C ASP A 42 -26.49 14.77 2.15
N GLU A 43 -26.58 13.50 2.59
CA GLU A 43 -25.58 12.85 3.43
C GLU A 43 -24.75 11.85 2.60
N PRO A 44 -23.62 12.28 2.01
CA PRO A 44 -22.81 11.43 1.15
C PRO A 44 -22.16 10.26 1.89
N GLY A 45 -21.99 10.32 3.21
CA GLY A 45 -21.42 9.22 3.98
C GLY A 45 -22.27 7.95 3.92
N LEU A 46 -23.60 8.07 4.01
CA LEU A 46 -24.53 6.94 3.97
C LEU A 46 -24.55 6.30 2.59
N THR A 47 -24.37 7.12 1.55
CA THR A 47 -24.19 6.66 0.17
C THR A 47 -22.85 5.93 0.02
N SER A 48 -21.78 6.46 0.63
CA SER A 48 -20.47 5.82 0.66
C SER A 48 -20.50 4.47 1.38
N ASP A 49 -21.32 4.32 2.42
CA ASP A 49 -21.48 3.04 3.12
C ASP A 49 -22.10 1.96 2.21
N ILE A 50 -22.96 2.34 1.25
CA ILE A 50 -23.46 1.37 0.27
C ILE A 50 -22.29 0.83 -0.56
N GLY A 51 -21.39 1.72 -1.01
CA GLY A 51 -20.15 1.32 -1.68
C GLY A 51 -19.29 0.39 -0.82
N TRP A 52 -19.17 0.69 0.49
CA TRP A 52 -18.46 -0.18 1.43
C TRP A 52 -19.07 -1.58 1.54
N PHE A 53 -20.40 -1.71 1.55
CA PHE A 53 -21.03 -3.03 1.64
C PHE A 53 -20.79 -3.86 0.37
N PHE A 54 -20.82 -3.23 -0.81
CA PHE A 54 -20.43 -3.91 -2.06
C PHE A 54 -18.94 -4.29 -2.07
N GLY A 55 -18.04 -3.35 -1.81
CA GLY A 55 -16.60 -3.59 -1.89
C GLY A 55 -16.08 -4.47 -0.75
N HIS A 56 -16.37 -4.12 0.50
CA HIS A 56 -15.85 -4.84 1.65
C HIS A 56 -16.66 -6.11 1.95
N LYS A 57 -17.98 -6.01 2.14
CA LYS A 57 -18.75 -7.15 2.66
C LYS A 57 -18.97 -8.24 1.61
N LEU A 58 -19.26 -7.87 0.35
CA LEU A 58 -19.42 -8.85 -0.72
C LEU A 58 -18.10 -9.26 -1.37
N SER A 59 -17.14 -8.33 -1.53
CA SER A 59 -15.96 -8.60 -2.36
C SER A 59 -14.69 -8.99 -1.59
N ARG A 60 -14.59 -8.70 -0.27
CA ARG A 60 -13.43 -9.08 0.57
C ARG A 60 -13.68 -10.18 1.60
N ALA A 61 -14.93 -10.60 1.82
CA ALA A 61 -15.23 -11.65 2.79
C ALA A 61 -14.53 -12.98 2.44
N ASP A 62 -14.45 -13.90 3.40
CA ASP A 62 -13.88 -15.23 3.17
C ASP A 62 -14.68 -15.97 2.08
N GLU A 63 -16.01 -15.84 2.09
CA GLU A 63 -16.90 -16.40 1.07
C GLU A 63 -17.05 -15.50 -0.18
N ARG A 64 -16.14 -14.54 -0.42
CA ARG A 64 -16.21 -13.58 -1.53
C ARG A 64 -16.44 -14.21 -2.89
N VAL A 65 -15.80 -15.35 -3.17
CA VAL A 65 -15.95 -16.06 -4.45
C VAL A 65 -17.42 -16.45 -4.66
N LEU A 66 -18.04 -17.02 -3.63
CA LEU A 66 -19.44 -17.44 -3.65
C LEU A 66 -20.39 -16.24 -3.69
N PHE A 67 -20.12 -15.18 -2.91
CA PHE A 67 -20.97 -13.98 -2.88
C PHE A 67 -20.94 -13.21 -4.19
N ARG A 68 -19.77 -13.09 -4.82
CA ARG A 68 -19.61 -12.46 -6.12
C ARG A 68 -20.33 -13.25 -7.20
N GLU A 69 -20.23 -14.58 -7.19
CA GLU A 69 -20.95 -15.42 -8.15
C GLU A 69 -22.47 -15.33 -7.95
N LEU A 70 -22.96 -15.37 -6.70
CA LEU A 70 -24.38 -15.15 -6.41
C LEU A 70 -24.85 -13.78 -6.91
N PHE A 71 -24.10 -12.70 -6.62
CA PHE A 71 -24.44 -11.36 -7.11
C PHE A 71 -24.47 -11.32 -8.63
N ARG A 72 -23.42 -11.81 -9.29
CA ARG A 72 -23.28 -11.88 -10.75
C ARG A 72 -24.50 -12.54 -11.42
N GLN A 73 -25.13 -13.53 -10.78
CA GLN A 73 -26.30 -14.25 -11.29
C GLN A 73 -27.66 -13.66 -10.85
N ASP A 74 -27.70 -12.72 -9.92
CA ASP A 74 -28.93 -12.22 -9.28
C ASP A 74 -29.66 -11.16 -10.12
N VAL A 75 -30.26 -11.60 -11.22
CA VAL A 75 -31.00 -10.73 -12.16
C VAL A 75 -32.11 -9.95 -11.47
N ASP A 76 -32.88 -10.59 -10.58
CA ASP A 76 -33.99 -9.94 -9.86
C ASP A 76 -33.48 -8.77 -9.00
N TYR A 77 -32.35 -8.95 -8.32
CA TYR A 77 -31.76 -7.87 -7.54
C TYR A 77 -31.15 -6.78 -8.42
N HIS A 78 -30.54 -7.13 -9.56
CA HIS A 78 -30.06 -6.15 -10.53
C HIS A 78 -31.19 -5.29 -11.10
N ASP A 79 -32.31 -5.89 -11.48
CA ASP A 79 -33.49 -5.20 -12.00
C ASP A 79 -34.06 -4.25 -10.94
N LYS A 80 -34.14 -4.70 -9.69
CA LYS A 80 -34.52 -3.85 -8.56
C LYS A 80 -33.58 -2.64 -8.41
N LEU A 81 -32.26 -2.85 -8.36
CA LEU A 81 -31.28 -1.77 -8.21
C LEU A 81 -31.38 -0.77 -9.37
N ASN A 82 -31.52 -1.27 -10.59
CA ASN A 82 -31.68 -0.44 -11.78
C ASN A 82 -32.98 0.37 -11.76
N ALA A 83 -34.07 -0.18 -11.23
CA ALA A 83 -35.33 0.52 -11.11
C ALA A 83 -35.32 1.58 -10.00
N GLU A 84 -34.73 1.28 -8.85
CA GLU A 84 -34.91 2.07 -7.63
C GLU A 84 -33.77 3.03 -7.29
N THR A 85 -32.60 2.90 -7.93
CA THR A 85 -31.39 3.63 -7.52
C THR A 85 -30.76 4.44 -8.67
N PRO A 86 -29.98 5.50 -8.37
CA PRO A 86 -29.28 6.28 -9.38
C PRO A 86 -28.08 5.53 -9.99
N VAL A 87 -27.54 4.53 -9.30
CA VAL A 87 -26.44 3.69 -9.77
C VAL A 87 -26.99 2.53 -10.60
N LYS A 88 -26.48 2.33 -11.81
CA LYS A 88 -26.96 1.28 -12.72
C LYS A 88 -25.97 0.13 -12.78
N THR A 89 -26.46 -1.09 -12.59
CA THR A 89 -25.65 -2.31 -12.65
C THR A 89 -25.08 -2.55 -14.04
N THR A 90 -25.75 -2.04 -15.09
CA THR A 90 -25.26 -2.03 -16.47
C THR A 90 -24.01 -1.18 -16.69
N SER A 91 -23.65 -0.32 -15.73
CA SER A 91 -22.40 0.45 -15.75
C SER A 91 -21.29 -0.21 -14.90
N ALA A 92 -21.56 -1.37 -14.30
CA ALA A 92 -20.66 -2.10 -13.43
C ALA A 92 -20.33 -3.49 -13.99
N LEU A 93 -20.26 -3.63 -15.31
CA LEU A 93 -20.05 -4.94 -15.95
C LEU A 93 -18.58 -5.36 -15.89
N GLY A 94 -18.35 -6.58 -15.38
CA GLY A 94 -17.07 -7.27 -15.41
C GLY A 94 -16.76 -7.87 -16.79
N PRO A 95 -15.68 -8.66 -16.89
CA PRO A 95 -15.24 -9.25 -18.15
C PRO A 95 -16.31 -10.12 -18.83
N ASP A 96 -17.09 -10.85 -18.03
CA ASP A 96 -18.17 -11.74 -18.44
C ASP A 96 -19.49 -11.02 -18.80
N GLN A 97 -19.45 -9.69 -18.88
CA GLN A 97 -20.61 -8.82 -19.14
C GLN A 97 -21.71 -8.91 -18.08
N ARG A 98 -21.36 -9.31 -16.85
CA ARG A 98 -22.28 -9.34 -15.71
C ARG A 98 -21.85 -8.33 -14.63
N PRO A 99 -22.78 -7.83 -13.80
CA PRO A 99 -22.43 -6.88 -12.76
C PRO A 99 -21.39 -7.42 -11.76
N ASP A 100 -20.37 -6.62 -11.49
CA ASP A 100 -19.29 -6.89 -10.56
C ASP A 100 -19.43 -6.03 -9.29
N THR A 101 -19.14 -6.62 -8.13
CA THR A 101 -19.33 -5.98 -6.83
C THR A 101 -18.33 -4.86 -6.54
N TRP A 102 -17.08 -4.94 -7.02
CA TRP A 102 -16.11 -3.86 -6.90
C TRP A 102 -16.47 -2.69 -7.82
N LEU A 103 -16.93 -2.97 -9.04
CA LEU A 103 -17.42 -1.93 -9.92
C LEU A 103 -18.68 -1.25 -9.37
N MET A 104 -19.57 -2.02 -8.73
CA MET A 104 -20.70 -1.44 -7.99
C MET A 104 -20.22 -0.53 -6.85
N ALA A 105 -19.20 -0.95 -6.08
CA ALA A 105 -18.61 -0.12 -5.04
C ALA A 105 -18.07 1.19 -5.60
N HIS A 106 -17.30 1.13 -6.68
CA HIS A 106 -16.77 2.30 -7.40
C HIS A 106 -17.90 3.26 -7.84
N LEU A 107 -19.00 2.76 -8.40
CA LEU A 107 -20.11 3.62 -8.82
C LEU A 107 -20.80 4.30 -7.64
N TRP A 108 -21.01 3.58 -6.52
CA TRP A 108 -21.59 4.17 -5.31
C TRP A 108 -20.68 5.20 -4.66
N TYR A 109 -19.37 4.93 -4.59
CA TYR A 109 -18.39 5.91 -4.13
C TYR A 109 -18.34 7.15 -5.02
N SER A 110 -18.38 6.96 -6.35
CA SER A 110 -18.41 8.06 -7.32
C SER A 110 -19.67 8.91 -7.15
N TYR A 111 -20.82 8.28 -6.92
CA TYR A 111 -22.08 8.98 -6.67
C TYR A 111 -22.06 9.73 -5.33
N ALA A 112 -21.47 9.14 -4.27
CA ALA A 112 -21.26 9.81 -2.99
C ALA A 112 -20.34 11.02 -3.13
N GLN A 113 -19.22 10.88 -3.84
CA GLN A 113 -18.28 11.98 -4.11
C GLN A 113 -18.96 13.10 -4.88
N LYS A 114 -19.68 12.79 -5.96
CA LYS A 114 -20.44 13.78 -6.72
C LYS A 114 -21.45 14.53 -5.84
N THR A 115 -22.09 13.83 -4.91
CA THR A 115 -23.04 14.44 -3.97
C THR A 115 -22.32 15.40 -3.01
N ALA A 116 -21.20 14.98 -2.42
CA ALA A 116 -20.37 15.82 -1.57
C ALA A 116 -19.93 17.10 -2.30
N ASP A 117 -19.45 16.96 -3.53
CA ASP A 117 -18.93 18.06 -4.35
C ASP A 117 -20.03 19.03 -4.77
N THR A 118 -21.19 18.51 -5.18
CA THR A 118 -22.32 19.34 -5.63
C THR A 118 -22.96 20.10 -4.47
N LYS A 119 -22.95 19.53 -3.27
CA LYS A 119 -23.58 20.10 -2.08
C LYS A 119 -22.61 20.89 -1.20
N ASP A 120 -21.33 20.85 -1.52
CA ASP A 120 -20.24 21.43 -0.72
C ASP A 120 -20.30 20.97 0.75
N VAL A 121 -20.47 19.65 0.94
CA VAL A 121 -20.56 19.03 2.27
C VAL A 121 -19.44 18.02 2.48
N GLN A 122 -18.84 18.03 3.67
CA GLN A 122 -17.87 17.03 4.09
C GLN A 122 -18.55 15.82 4.74
N VAL A 123 -18.02 14.64 4.49
CA VAL A 123 -18.47 13.40 5.16
C VAL A 123 -18.05 13.43 6.62
N ARG A 124 -19.02 13.31 7.54
CA ARG A 124 -18.73 13.33 8.98
C ARG A 124 -17.93 12.09 9.38
N GLY A 125 -16.83 12.31 10.10
CA GLY A 125 -16.01 11.24 10.66
C GLY A 125 -15.04 10.58 9.68
N VAL A 126 -14.96 11.07 8.43
CA VAL A 126 -14.01 10.56 7.43
C VAL A 126 -13.18 11.73 6.91
N ALA A 127 -11.85 11.59 6.94
CA ALA A 127 -10.97 12.62 6.39
C ALA A 127 -11.20 12.77 4.87
N PRO A 128 -11.20 14.00 4.31
CA PRO A 128 -11.41 14.21 2.88
C PRO A 128 -10.43 13.41 2.00
N LEU A 129 -9.17 13.27 2.43
CA LEU A 129 -8.17 12.44 1.77
C LEU A 129 -8.65 11.00 1.56
N VAL A 130 -9.20 10.39 2.62
CA VAL A 130 -9.66 9.00 2.60
C VAL A 130 -10.96 8.87 1.81
N PHE A 131 -11.91 9.78 2.03
CA PHE A 131 -13.19 9.73 1.33
C PHE A 131 -13.03 9.82 -0.19
N HIS A 132 -12.15 10.71 -0.66
CA HIS A 132 -11.93 10.91 -2.09
C HIS A 132 -11.03 9.84 -2.75
N SER A 133 -10.36 8.99 -1.98
CA SER A 133 -9.60 7.86 -2.54
C SER A 133 -10.49 6.66 -2.88
N TYR A 134 -11.67 6.54 -2.27
CA TYR A 134 -12.54 5.37 -2.42
C TYR A 134 -12.90 4.99 -3.87
N PRO A 135 -13.28 5.93 -4.77
CA PRO A 135 -13.60 5.57 -6.15
C PRO A 135 -12.44 4.92 -6.91
N GLY A 136 -11.23 5.45 -6.74
CA GLY A 136 -10.02 4.92 -7.36
C GLY A 136 -9.58 3.61 -6.72
N LYS A 137 -9.62 3.53 -5.37
CA LYS A 137 -9.25 2.30 -4.66
C LYS A 137 -10.16 1.12 -5.01
N ALA A 138 -11.46 1.33 -5.14
CA ALA A 138 -12.38 0.27 -5.59
C ALA A 138 -12.07 -0.24 -7.00
N ARG A 139 -11.48 0.58 -7.89
CA ARG A 139 -11.06 0.17 -9.23
C ARG A 139 -9.74 -0.60 -9.22
N ILE A 140 -8.83 -0.22 -8.34
CA ILE A 140 -7.62 -1.00 -8.05
C ILE A 140 -8.03 -2.38 -7.53
N ASP A 141 -8.93 -2.43 -6.54
CA ASP A 141 -9.40 -3.69 -5.96
C ASP A 141 -10.16 -4.57 -6.98
N TYR A 142 -10.86 -3.95 -7.92
CA TYR A 142 -11.46 -4.66 -9.07
C TYR A 142 -10.39 -5.30 -9.96
N ALA A 143 -9.36 -4.53 -10.35
CA ALA A 143 -8.29 -5.01 -11.22
C ALA A 143 -7.53 -6.18 -10.59
N ASP A 144 -7.13 -6.02 -9.32
CA ASP A 144 -6.51 -7.06 -8.50
C ASP A 144 -7.36 -8.34 -8.41
N ALA A 145 -8.68 -8.19 -8.23
CA ALA A 145 -9.56 -9.34 -8.09
C ALA A 145 -9.75 -10.11 -9.41
N ILE A 146 -9.93 -9.44 -10.55
CA ILE A 146 -10.09 -10.16 -11.83
C ILE A 146 -8.78 -10.81 -12.27
N GLU A 147 -7.64 -10.22 -11.91
CA GLU A 147 -6.32 -10.80 -12.14
C GLU A 147 -6.18 -12.15 -11.41
N SER A 148 -6.54 -12.16 -10.13
CA SER A 148 -6.59 -13.37 -9.29
C SER A 148 -7.60 -14.41 -9.79
N GLU A 149 -8.63 -13.97 -10.53
CA GLU A 149 -9.60 -14.85 -11.20
C GLU A 149 -9.09 -15.37 -12.57
N GLY A 150 -7.88 -14.99 -12.98
CA GLY A 150 -7.22 -15.48 -14.19
C GLY A 150 -7.37 -14.58 -15.43
N TYR A 151 -7.91 -13.36 -15.30
CA TYR A 151 -7.94 -12.37 -16.38
C TYR A 151 -6.57 -11.69 -16.57
N LEU A 152 -5.58 -12.53 -16.89
CA LEU A 152 -4.20 -12.15 -17.17
C LEU A 152 -4.04 -11.89 -18.67
N ASP A 153 -4.72 -10.89 -19.18
CA ASP A 153 -4.62 -10.48 -20.59
C ASP A 153 -4.93 -8.99 -20.75
N GLU A 154 -5.30 -8.58 -21.96
CA GLU A 154 -5.68 -7.21 -22.28
C GLU A 154 -6.82 -6.69 -21.38
N VAL A 155 -7.70 -7.56 -20.89
CA VAL A 155 -8.79 -7.19 -19.97
C VAL A 155 -8.22 -6.77 -18.61
N GLY A 156 -7.29 -7.54 -18.07
CA GLY A 156 -6.59 -7.21 -16.81
C GLY A 156 -5.77 -5.92 -16.93
N GLN A 157 -4.97 -5.80 -18.00
CA GLN A 157 -4.18 -4.59 -18.27
C GLN A 157 -5.08 -3.35 -18.39
N GLU A 158 -6.21 -3.45 -19.08
CA GLU A 158 -7.17 -2.36 -19.22
C GLU A 158 -7.84 -1.99 -17.89
N ALA A 159 -8.10 -2.95 -17.01
CA ALA A 159 -8.64 -2.70 -15.68
C ALA A 159 -7.64 -1.90 -14.83
N TRP A 160 -6.37 -2.30 -14.83
CA TRP A 160 -5.29 -1.57 -14.15
C TRP A 160 -5.04 -0.18 -14.76
N ARG A 161 -5.11 -0.04 -16.08
CA ARG A 161 -5.03 1.26 -16.76
C ARG A 161 -6.11 2.22 -16.27
N LYS A 162 -7.38 1.79 -16.27
CA LYS A 162 -8.51 2.59 -15.76
C LYS A 162 -8.37 2.91 -14.27
N ALA A 163 -7.86 1.97 -13.47
CA ALA A 163 -7.59 2.19 -12.06
C ALA A 163 -6.51 3.27 -11.86
N GLY A 164 -5.42 3.21 -12.62
CA GLY A 164 -4.34 4.20 -12.62
C GLY A 164 -4.80 5.60 -13.05
N GLU A 165 -5.64 5.70 -14.08
CA GLU A 165 -6.24 6.97 -14.51
C GLU A 165 -7.01 7.64 -13.37
N LEU A 166 -7.93 6.91 -12.74
CA LEU A 166 -8.74 7.41 -11.63
C LEU A 166 -7.90 7.72 -10.38
N TRP A 167 -6.87 6.93 -10.11
CA TRP A 167 -5.95 7.19 -9.01
C TRP A 167 -5.15 8.47 -9.24
N ASN A 168 -4.72 8.71 -10.48
CA ASN A 168 -4.04 9.94 -10.85
C ASN A 168 -4.99 11.16 -10.79
N GLU A 169 -6.24 11.03 -11.24
CA GLU A 169 -7.27 12.07 -11.09
C GLU A 169 -7.52 12.43 -9.62
N PHE A 170 -7.55 11.43 -8.73
CA PHE A 170 -7.61 11.66 -7.29
C PHE A 170 -6.39 12.45 -6.81
N GLY A 171 -5.20 12.18 -7.33
CA GLY A 171 -4.00 12.95 -6.99
C GLY A 171 -4.02 14.41 -7.45
N ASP A 172 -4.77 14.73 -8.51
CA ASP A 172 -4.98 16.11 -9.00
C ASP A 172 -6.08 16.86 -8.22
N ARG A 173 -6.80 16.16 -7.35
CA ARG A 173 -7.85 16.75 -6.54
C ARG A 173 -7.28 17.65 -5.45
N SER A 174 -7.82 18.86 -5.34
CA SER A 174 -7.49 19.77 -4.25
C SER A 174 -8.18 19.34 -2.95
N ILE A 175 -7.39 19.04 -1.93
CA ILE A 175 -7.85 18.57 -0.61
C ILE A 175 -7.28 19.48 0.47
N PRO A 176 -8.08 19.93 1.46
CA PRO A 176 -7.57 20.70 2.58
C PRO A 176 -6.68 19.81 3.46
N ASN A 177 -5.48 20.30 3.78
CA ASN A 177 -4.63 19.68 4.78
C ASN A 177 -5.08 20.05 6.21
N SER A 178 -4.41 19.50 7.23
CA SER A 178 -4.72 19.72 8.64
C SER A 178 -4.61 21.17 9.11
N ARG A 179 -3.98 22.04 8.31
CA ARG A 179 -3.83 23.49 8.55
C ARG A 179 -4.76 24.34 7.68
N GLY A 180 -5.63 23.72 6.89
CA GLY A 180 -6.59 24.40 6.01
C GLY A 180 -6.06 24.84 4.65
N TYR A 181 -4.81 24.54 4.31
CA TYR A 181 -4.27 24.81 2.97
C TYR A 181 -4.66 23.71 2.01
N LEU A 182 -5.04 24.09 0.78
CA LEU A 182 -5.32 23.13 -0.27
C LEU A 182 -4.01 22.57 -0.82
N ILE A 183 -3.93 21.25 -0.91
CA ILE A 183 -2.85 20.52 -1.57
C ILE A 183 -3.43 19.60 -2.64
N ARG A 184 -2.61 19.25 -3.63
CA ARG A 184 -2.84 18.15 -4.57
C ARG A 184 -1.71 17.16 -4.38
N LEU A 185 -2.02 15.87 -4.37
CA LEU A 185 -0.99 14.86 -4.18
C LEU A 185 0.02 14.90 -5.32
N ASN A 186 -0.40 15.16 -6.56
CA ASN A 186 0.51 15.23 -7.71
C ASN A 186 1.47 16.45 -7.69
N ASP A 187 1.22 17.48 -6.88
CA ASP A 187 2.06 18.69 -6.82
C ASP A 187 3.37 18.51 -6.00
N PHE A 188 3.60 17.35 -5.38
CA PHE A 188 4.79 17.10 -4.57
C PHE A 188 6.10 17.46 -5.28
N GLU A 189 6.29 16.98 -6.52
CA GLU A 189 7.54 17.24 -7.25
C GLU A 189 7.67 18.70 -7.69
N VAL A 190 6.54 19.38 -7.90
CA VAL A 190 6.51 20.82 -8.17
C VAL A 190 7.03 21.58 -6.94
N PHE A 191 6.50 21.28 -5.75
CA PHE A 191 6.95 21.91 -4.51
C PHE A 191 8.40 21.58 -4.20
N ARG A 192 8.81 20.31 -4.32
CA ARG A 192 10.18 19.87 -4.08
C ARG A 192 11.18 20.54 -5.02
N SER A 193 10.85 20.62 -6.30
CA SER A 193 11.70 21.27 -7.31
C SER A 193 11.79 22.78 -7.09
N ALA A 194 10.69 23.42 -6.70
CA ALA A 194 10.66 24.84 -6.39
C ALA A 194 11.48 25.15 -5.13
N ASP A 195 11.36 24.35 -4.07
CA ASP A 195 12.18 24.44 -2.87
C ASP A 195 13.68 24.37 -3.22
N ARG A 196 14.11 23.29 -3.90
CA ARG A 196 15.50 23.12 -4.34
C ARG A 196 16.00 24.32 -5.15
N LYS A 197 15.20 24.77 -6.12
CA LYS A 197 15.54 25.95 -6.95
C LYS A 197 15.75 27.20 -6.11
N TYR A 198 14.85 27.52 -5.18
CA TYR A 198 14.98 28.72 -4.35
C TYR A 198 16.13 28.59 -3.35
N TRP A 199 16.42 27.38 -2.88
CA TRP A 199 17.58 27.09 -2.05
C TRP A 199 18.90 27.34 -2.80
N GLU A 200 19.02 26.86 -4.03
CA GLU A 200 20.20 27.10 -4.88
C GLU A 200 20.39 28.59 -5.16
N GLN A 201 19.33 29.30 -5.56
CA GLN A 201 19.36 30.75 -5.77
C GLN A 201 19.75 31.52 -4.50
N LEU A 202 19.31 31.06 -3.32
CA LEU A 202 19.68 31.66 -2.05
C LEU A 202 21.19 31.50 -1.76
N ARG A 203 21.77 30.34 -2.10
CA ARG A 203 23.22 30.09 -1.96
C ARG A 203 24.04 30.95 -2.93
N GLU A 204 23.55 31.19 -4.14
CA GLU A 204 24.21 32.08 -5.12
C GLU A 204 24.34 33.52 -4.62
N LEU A 205 23.40 33.99 -3.78
CA LEU A 205 23.44 35.33 -3.19
C LEU A 205 24.48 35.49 -2.08
N GLY A 206 25.03 34.39 -1.55
CA GLY A 206 26.08 34.40 -0.54
C GLY A 206 27.03 33.21 -0.71
N PRO A 207 27.90 33.22 -1.74
CA PRO A 207 28.85 32.13 -1.96
C PRO A 207 29.76 31.94 -0.74
N GLY A 208 29.91 30.70 -0.25
CA GLY A 208 30.72 30.38 0.92
C GLY A 208 30.02 30.57 2.27
N VAL A 209 28.83 31.19 2.33
CA VAL A 209 28.13 31.44 3.60
C VAL A 209 27.59 30.14 4.20
N TYR A 210 27.10 29.23 3.37
CA TYR A 210 26.60 27.93 3.83
C TYR A 210 27.73 27.13 4.53
N GLU A 211 28.89 27.04 3.88
CA GLU A 211 30.06 26.31 4.38
C GLU A 211 30.60 26.95 5.68
N GLN A 212 30.54 28.27 5.80
CA GLN A 212 30.88 28.97 7.06
C GLN A 212 29.92 28.64 8.19
N LEU A 213 28.60 28.62 7.92
CA LEU A 213 27.58 28.27 8.90
C LEU A 213 27.69 26.80 9.31
N GLU A 214 27.99 25.93 8.37
CA GLU A 214 28.18 24.49 8.59
C GLU A 214 29.40 24.25 9.50
N ALA A 215 30.55 24.83 9.16
CA ALA A 215 31.75 24.76 9.99
C ALA A 215 31.50 25.31 11.41
N ALA A 216 30.76 26.42 11.53
CA ALA A 216 30.42 27.02 12.81
C ALA A 216 29.46 26.15 13.65
N LYS A 217 28.54 25.42 13.02
CA LYS A 217 27.65 24.46 13.70
C LYS A 217 28.39 23.19 14.09
N LEU A 218 29.23 22.64 13.21
CA LEU A 218 30.09 21.49 13.50
C LEU A 218 31.05 21.77 14.66
N ALA A 219 31.60 22.98 14.76
CA ALA A 219 32.48 23.37 15.86
C ALA A 219 31.78 23.42 17.24
N LYS A 220 30.45 23.44 17.28
CA LYS A 220 29.65 23.46 18.52
C LYS A 220 29.22 22.07 19.00
N LEU A 221 29.43 21.02 18.20
CA LEU A 221 29.17 19.65 18.64
C LEU A 221 30.15 19.26 19.74
N THR A 222 29.67 18.49 20.71
CA THR A 222 30.56 17.81 21.67
C THR A 222 31.39 16.74 20.97
N GLU A 223 32.44 16.23 21.63
CA GLU A 223 33.24 15.13 21.09
C GLU A 223 32.38 13.88 20.82
N GLU A 224 31.44 13.57 21.71
CA GLU A 224 30.49 12.47 21.56
C GLU A 224 29.53 12.69 20.37
N GLU A 225 28.97 13.89 20.23
CA GLU A 225 28.06 14.20 19.11
C GLU A 225 28.78 14.18 17.77
N ARG A 226 30.04 14.62 17.73
CA ARG A 226 30.89 14.55 16.55
C ARG A 226 31.17 13.09 16.18
N PHE A 227 31.54 12.26 17.15
CA PHE A 227 31.74 10.83 16.94
C PHE A 227 30.49 10.18 16.34
N ILE A 228 29.31 10.43 16.90
CA ILE A 228 28.03 9.88 16.41
C ILE A 228 27.67 10.41 15.01
N HIS A 229 28.03 11.66 14.69
CA HIS A 229 27.78 12.24 13.37
C HIS A 229 28.66 11.59 12.29
N GLU A 230 29.96 11.42 12.57
CA GLU A 230 30.98 10.98 11.61
C GLU A 230 31.05 9.45 11.46
N THR A 231 30.54 8.70 12.43
CA THR A 231 30.59 7.22 12.45
C THR A 231 29.42 6.59 11.70
N SER A 232 29.68 5.44 11.05
CA SER A 232 28.65 4.69 10.33
C SER A 232 27.67 4.00 11.29
N ASN A 233 26.41 3.78 10.87
CA ASN A 233 25.43 3.11 11.72
C ASN A 233 25.86 1.69 12.15
N ALA A 234 26.72 1.01 11.38
CA ALA A 234 27.19 -0.34 11.69
C ALA A 234 28.12 -0.39 12.91
N GLU A 235 28.70 0.74 13.30
CA GLU A 235 29.69 0.84 14.38
C GLU A 235 29.13 1.54 15.63
N LEU A 236 27.87 2.01 15.56
CA LEU A 236 27.19 2.72 16.65
C LEU A 236 26.28 1.76 17.43
N THR A 237 26.10 2.03 18.73
CA THR A 237 25.06 1.36 19.51
C THR A 237 23.68 1.91 19.15
N ASP A 238 22.62 1.14 19.41
CA ASP A 238 21.23 1.59 19.18
C ASP A 238 20.92 2.91 19.90
N GLU A 239 21.45 3.11 21.12
CA GLU A 239 21.31 4.34 21.87
C GLU A 239 21.96 5.53 21.15
N GLN A 240 23.16 5.35 20.61
CA GLN A 240 23.88 6.37 19.83
C GLN A 240 23.18 6.68 18.51
N ILE A 241 22.66 5.66 17.82
CA ILE A 241 21.84 5.83 16.61
C ILE A 241 20.61 6.68 16.95
N GLY A 242 19.97 6.41 18.10
CA GLY A 242 18.83 7.19 18.61
C GLY A 242 19.11 8.67 18.85
N GLN A 243 20.38 9.07 19.03
CA GLN A 243 20.77 10.48 19.20
C GLN A 243 20.95 11.24 17.88
N ARG A 244 21.17 10.54 16.75
CA ARG A 244 21.42 11.17 15.43
C ARG A 244 20.35 12.18 14.99
N PRO A 245 19.04 11.98 15.24
CA PRO A 245 18.03 12.98 14.89
C PRO A 245 18.17 14.29 15.68
N ALA A 246 18.66 14.25 16.92
CA ALA A 246 18.91 15.46 17.71
C ALA A 246 20.16 16.20 17.22
N ILE A 247 21.22 15.47 16.89
CA ILE A 247 22.46 16.03 16.33
C ILE A 247 22.19 16.67 14.97
N SER A 248 21.44 15.99 14.09
CA SER A 248 21.07 16.51 12.77
C SER A 248 20.30 17.84 12.88
N ARG A 249 19.38 17.96 13.84
CA ARG A 249 18.67 19.23 14.13
C ARG A 249 19.60 20.36 14.59
N LYS A 250 20.68 20.06 15.30
CA LYS A 250 21.69 21.07 15.67
C LYS A 250 22.46 21.58 14.44
N LEU A 251 22.77 20.66 13.52
CA LEU A 251 23.54 20.93 12.30
C LEU A 251 22.70 21.54 11.18
N GLU A 252 21.38 21.38 11.20
CA GLU A 252 20.47 21.91 10.19
C GLU A 252 20.65 23.42 9.97
N ILE A 253 21.02 23.84 8.77
CA ILE A 253 21.09 25.26 8.37
C ILE A 253 19.75 25.63 7.75
N THR A 254 19.02 26.53 8.40
CA THR A 254 17.71 26.96 7.90
C THR A 254 17.83 27.96 6.75
N TYR A 255 16.75 28.12 5.99
CA TYR A 255 16.64 29.17 4.97
C TYR A 255 16.88 30.56 5.56
N GLU A 256 16.35 30.81 6.76
CA GLU A 256 16.52 32.06 7.49
C GLU A 256 17.96 32.28 7.96
N ASP A 257 18.65 31.23 8.42
CA ASP A 257 20.07 31.32 8.78
C ASP A 257 20.88 31.80 7.58
N LEU A 258 20.74 31.14 6.43
CA LEU A 258 21.48 31.51 5.23
C LEU A 258 21.14 32.94 4.79
N ALA A 259 19.84 33.28 4.70
CA ALA A 259 19.40 34.60 4.27
C ALA A 259 19.86 35.76 5.17
N ASN A 260 20.03 35.52 6.46
CA ASN A 260 20.52 36.55 7.39
C ASN A 260 22.03 36.78 7.29
N HIS A 261 22.80 35.80 6.80
CA HIS A 261 24.26 35.84 6.75
C HIS A 261 24.83 36.15 5.35
N VAL A 262 24.01 36.20 4.30
CA VAL A 262 24.43 36.74 2.99
C VAL A 262 24.86 38.22 3.06
N PRO A 263 25.64 38.75 2.10
CA PRO A 263 25.99 40.17 2.02
C PRO A 263 24.79 41.12 2.14
N ALA A 264 25.01 42.31 2.73
CA ALA A 264 23.93 43.22 3.11
C ALA A 264 23.09 43.70 1.92
N GLU A 265 23.75 43.91 0.78
CA GLU A 265 23.17 44.27 -0.51
C GLU A 265 22.18 43.22 -1.04
N ASN A 266 22.39 41.94 -0.73
CA ASN A 266 21.56 40.83 -1.20
C ASN A 266 20.49 40.40 -0.18
N ARG A 267 20.53 40.93 1.05
CA ARG A 267 19.76 40.42 2.18
C ARG A 267 18.25 40.51 2.01
N VAL A 268 17.76 41.53 1.31
CA VAL A 268 16.32 41.67 1.03
C VAL A 268 15.85 40.57 0.08
N GLU A 269 16.60 40.31 -0.99
CA GLU A 269 16.23 39.27 -1.96
C GLU A 269 16.40 37.87 -1.36
N ALA A 270 17.47 37.66 -0.60
CA ALA A 270 17.71 36.42 0.14
C ALA A 270 16.54 36.07 1.08
N LYS A 271 15.99 37.05 1.81
CA LYS A 271 14.81 36.82 2.67
C LYS A 271 13.56 36.43 1.87
N LYS A 272 13.37 36.97 0.67
CA LYS A 272 12.26 36.56 -0.21
C LYS A 272 12.45 35.13 -0.69
N LEU A 273 13.65 34.77 -1.15
CA LEU A 273 13.97 33.41 -1.59
C LEU A 273 13.82 32.41 -0.45
N ALA A 274 14.34 32.73 0.74
CA ALA A 274 14.16 31.91 1.93
C ALA A 274 12.68 31.69 2.26
N SER A 275 11.85 32.74 2.21
CA SER A 275 10.42 32.59 2.44
C SER A 275 9.75 31.69 1.39
N LYS A 276 10.15 31.79 0.11
CA LYS A 276 9.60 30.95 -0.96
C LYS A 276 10.03 29.49 -0.80
N ALA A 277 11.30 29.25 -0.49
CA ALA A 277 11.84 27.92 -0.25
C ALA A 277 11.13 27.27 0.94
N ARG A 278 11.04 27.96 2.08
CA ARG A 278 10.33 27.47 3.27
C ARG A 278 8.86 27.12 3.01
N ILE A 279 8.13 27.93 2.24
CA ILE A 279 6.73 27.64 1.90
C ILE A 279 6.65 26.35 1.05
N ASN A 280 7.49 26.22 0.03
CA ASN A 280 7.49 25.04 -0.83
C ASN A 280 7.95 23.78 -0.09
N SER A 281 8.96 23.90 0.76
CA SER A 281 9.40 22.83 1.65
C SER A 281 8.27 22.35 2.55
N ALA A 282 7.55 23.27 3.20
CA ALA A 282 6.41 22.93 4.05
C ALA A 282 5.25 22.28 3.27
N LEU A 283 4.98 22.73 2.04
CA LEU A 283 3.97 22.12 1.17
C LEU A 283 4.40 20.74 0.67
N ALA A 284 5.67 20.56 0.32
CA ALA A 284 6.23 19.27 -0.07
C ALA A 284 6.14 18.26 1.08
N SER A 285 6.56 18.63 2.30
CA SER A 285 6.44 17.77 3.49
C SER A 285 4.98 17.41 3.78
N ALA A 286 4.07 18.39 3.77
CA ALA A 286 2.65 18.14 3.99
C ALA A 286 2.06 17.20 2.92
N THR A 287 2.43 17.40 1.66
CA THR A 287 1.97 16.56 0.55
C THR A 287 2.53 15.14 0.66
N SER A 288 3.80 14.99 1.06
CA SER A 288 4.42 13.68 1.32
C SER A 288 3.66 12.91 2.38
N SER A 289 3.41 13.50 3.55
CA SER A 289 2.67 12.81 4.62
C SER A 289 1.26 12.36 4.19
N TYR A 290 0.61 13.12 3.32
CA TYR A 290 -0.70 12.76 2.78
C TYR A 290 -0.59 11.63 1.74
N ARG A 291 0.44 11.64 0.89
CA ARG A 291 0.75 10.51 0.01
C ARG A 291 0.99 9.23 0.81
N ASP A 292 1.75 9.31 1.91
CA ASP A 292 2.08 8.17 2.75
C ASP A 292 0.83 7.59 3.43
N THR A 293 -0.07 8.44 3.92
CA THR A 293 -1.29 8.03 4.66
C THR A 293 -2.20 7.07 3.88
N ILE A 294 -2.23 7.18 2.54
CA ILE A 294 -3.05 6.31 1.68
C ILE A 294 -2.22 5.49 0.69
N ASN A 295 -0.91 5.41 0.94
CA ASN A 295 0.09 4.75 0.09
C ASN A 295 -0.03 5.14 -1.41
N TYR A 296 -0.10 6.45 -1.68
CA TYR A 296 -0.42 7.00 -3.01
C TYR A 296 0.54 6.53 -4.08
N VAL A 297 1.84 6.61 -3.76
CA VAL A 297 2.93 6.37 -4.70
C VAL A 297 3.00 4.89 -5.07
N TYR A 298 2.92 4.00 -4.09
CA TYR A 298 2.84 2.56 -4.33
C TYR A 298 1.69 2.20 -5.26
N TRP A 299 0.46 2.66 -4.96
CA TRP A 299 -0.71 2.32 -5.79
C TRP A 299 -0.60 2.88 -7.21
N LYS A 300 0.01 4.07 -7.37
CA LYS A 300 0.31 4.64 -8.68
C LYS A 300 1.29 3.75 -9.45
N ILE A 301 2.41 3.39 -8.83
CA ILE A 301 3.44 2.54 -9.45
C ILE A 301 2.89 1.15 -9.77
N ARG A 302 2.11 0.54 -8.88
CA ARG A 302 1.48 -0.76 -9.13
C ARG A 302 0.55 -0.70 -10.33
N CYS A 303 -0.31 0.32 -10.42
CA CYS A 303 -1.16 0.48 -11.60
C CYS A 303 -0.36 0.60 -12.90
N GLU A 304 0.80 1.27 -12.88
CA GLU A 304 1.70 1.38 -14.04
C GLU A 304 2.38 0.05 -14.37
N ALA A 305 2.88 -0.67 -13.36
CA ALA A 305 3.61 -1.92 -13.54
C ALA A 305 2.72 -3.06 -14.06
N GLU A 306 1.49 -3.18 -13.54
CA GLU A 306 0.53 -4.24 -13.91
C GLU A 306 0.02 -4.11 -15.36
N GLN A 307 0.27 -2.96 -16.02
CA GLN A 307 0.00 -2.79 -17.45
C GLN A 307 1.12 -3.38 -18.33
N THR A 308 2.28 -3.70 -17.78
CA THR A 308 3.43 -4.14 -18.57
C THR A 308 3.34 -5.63 -18.94
N ASP A 309 3.86 -5.98 -20.11
CA ASP A 309 3.96 -7.38 -20.54
C ASP A 309 4.86 -8.21 -19.60
N THR A 310 5.86 -7.57 -18.98
CA THR A 310 6.75 -8.22 -18.02
C THR A 310 6.00 -8.63 -16.76
N MET A 311 5.22 -7.72 -16.17
CA MET A 311 4.40 -8.04 -14.99
C MET A 311 3.34 -9.09 -15.33
N LEU A 312 2.66 -8.93 -16.48
CA LEU A 312 1.69 -9.90 -16.97
C LEU A 312 2.30 -11.31 -17.11
N ALA A 313 3.51 -11.41 -17.66
CA ALA A 313 4.22 -12.67 -17.77
C ALA A 313 4.58 -13.24 -16.39
N ALA A 314 5.05 -12.40 -15.46
CA ALA A 314 5.38 -12.82 -14.09
C ALA A 314 4.16 -13.46 -13.40
N ARG A 315 3.00 -12.80 -13.47
CA ARG A 315 1.73 -13.30 -12.91
C ARG A 315 1.28 -14.61 -13.56
N LYS A 316 1.35 -14.72 -14.90
CA LYS A 316 0.99 -15.94 -15.64
C LYS A 316 1.82 -17.14 -15.21
N TYR A 317 3.13 -16.95 -15.08
CA TYR A 317 4.02 -18.03 -14.70
C TYR A 317 3.78 -18.49 -13.26
N VAL A 318 3.49 -17.57 -12.33
CA VAL A 318 3.06 -17.95 -10.97
C VAL A 318 1.77 -18.77 -11.01
N LEU A 319 0.73 -18.28 -11.69
CA LEU A 319 -0.57 -18.95 -11.75
C LEU A 319 -0.45 -20.37 -12.36
N GLU A 320 0.31 -20.48 -13.45
CA GLU A 320 0.55 -21.78 -14.09
C GLU A 320 1.37 -22.72 -13.20
N ALA A 321 2.36 -22.19 -12.48
CA ALA A 321 3.15 -22.98 -11.53
C ALA A 321 2.28 -23.54 -10.40
N GLU A 322 1.37 -22.74 -9.85
CA GLU A 322 0.40 -23.17 -8.82
C GLU A 322 -0.52 -24.27 -9.36
N ARG A 323 -1.09 -24.08 -10.56
CA ARG A 323 -1.92 -25.10 -11.22
C ARG A 323 -1.17 -26.43 -11.39
N LEU A 324 0.07 -26.37 -11.88
CA LEU A 324 0.90 -27.56 -12.07
C LEU A 324 1.29 -28.22 -10.75
N TYR A 325 1.49 -27.43 -9.69
CA TYR A 325 1.77 -27.93 -8.35
C TYR A 325 0.56 -28.69 -7.79
N GLU A 326 -0.65 -28.14 -7.90
CA GLU A 326 -1.90 -28.80 -7.53
C GLU A 326 -2.13 -30.10 -8.31
N GLU A 327 -1.73 -30.14 -9.58
CA GLU A 327 -1.77 -31.34 -10.42
C GLU A 327 -0.64 -32.35 -10.14
N THR A 328 0.21 -32.09 -9.14
CA THR A 328 1.40 -32.89 -8.78
C THR A 328 2.45 -32.99 -9.89
N ALA A 329 2.42 -32.10 -10.88
CA ALA A 329 3.41 -32.00 -11.95
C ALA A 329 4.64 -31.20 -11.49
N LEU A 330 5.27 -31.64 -10.39
CA LEU A 330 6.25 -30.86 -9.61
C LEU A 330 7.43 -30.31 -10.43
N THR A 331 7.98 -31.10 -11.37
CA THR A 331 9.10 -30.63 -12.22
C THR A 331 8.67 -29.53 -13.20
N ALA A 332 7.43 -29.59 -13.70
CA ALA A 332 6.90 -28.56 -14.58
C ALA A 332 6.57 -27.29 -13.77
N ALA A 333 5.95 -27.46 -12.60
CA ALA A 333 5.69 -26.36 -11.66
C ALA A 333 6.98 -25.62 -11.27
N ARG A 334 8.06 -26.36 -10.97
CA ARG A 334 9.40 -25.78 -10.72
C ARG A 334 9.85 -24.88 -11.86
N ALA A 335 9.72 -25.35 -13.10
CA ALA A 335 10.16 -24.60 -14.27
C ALA A 335 9.37 -23.30 -14.46
N GLU A 336 8.06 -23.32 -14.22
CA GLU A 336 7.23 -22.12 -14.31
C GLU A 336 7.50 -21.14 -13.14
N PHE A 337 7.73 -21.63 -11.92
CA PHE A 337 8.20 -20.76 -10.82
C PHE A 337 9.52 -20.05 -11.17
N GLU A 338 10.51 -20.76 -11.71
CA GLU A 338 11.78 -20.13 -12.11
C GLU A 338 11.59 -19.08 -13.21
N ARG A 339 10.70 -19.32 -14.19
CA ARG A 339 10.32 -18.30 -15.19
C ARG A 339 9.62 -17.09 -14.55
N ALA A 340 8.79 -17.32 -13.54
CA ALA A 340 8.18 -16.23 -12.77
C ALA A 340 9.25 -15.40 -12.05
N TRP A 341 10.22 -16.03 -11.39
CA TRP A 341 11.28 -15.35 -10.64
C TRP A 341 12.18 -14.51 -11.52
N GLU A 342 12.47 -14.97 -12.74
CA GLU A 342 13.15 -14.15 -13.75
C GLU A 342 12.37 -12.88 -14.08
N LYS A 343 11.05 -12.99 -14.31
CA LYS A 343 10.21 -11.83 -14.62
C LYS A 343 10.00 -10.91 -13.44
N TRP A 344 9.84 -11.44 -12.24
CA TRP A 344 9.76 -10.64 -11.01
C TRP A 344 11.05 -9.88 -10.73
N ALA A 345 12.22 -10.46 -11.03
CA ALA A 345 13.48 -9.74 -10.93
C ALA A 345 13.51 -8.55 -11.90
N GLU A 346 13.11 -8.73 -13.16
CA GLU A 346 12.98 -7.63 -14.13
C GLU A 346 11.99 -6.55 -13.66
N VAL A 347 10.83 -6.95 -13.11
CA VAL A 347 9.85 -6.02 -12.52
C VAL A 347 10.48 -5.18 -11.43
N TYR A 348 11.23 -5.80 -10.50
CA TYR A 348 11.86 -5.09 -9.39
C TYR A 348 13.08 -4.25 -9.78
N GLU A 349 13.66 -4.47 -10.95
CA GLU A 349 14.63 -3.54 -11.55
C GLU A 349 13.94 -2.29 -12.11
N MET A 350 12.79 -2.45 -12.75
CA MET A 350 12.00 -1.34 -13.32
C MET A 350 11.23 -0.55 -12.26
N TYR A 351 10.73 -1.24 -11.24
CA TYR A 351 9.83 -0.72 -10.20
C TYR A 351 10.33 -1.13 -8.81
N PRO A 352 11.48 -0.59 -8.35
CA PRO A 352 12.08 -0.99 -7.07
C PRO A 352 11.18 -0.71 -5.86
N ASP A 353 10.29 0.28 -5.95
CA ASP A 353 9.33 0.61 -4.87
C ASP A 353 8.26 -0.47 -4.63
N LEU A 354 8.12 -1.46 -5.54
CA LEU A 354 7.21 -2.60 -5.35
C LEU A 354 7.81 -3.73 -4.51
N ARG A 355 9.09 -3.65 -4.11
CA ARG A 355 9.77 -4.69 -3.31
C ARG A 355 9.25 -4.81 -1.87
N GLY A 356 8.42 -3.86 -1.42
CA GLY A 356 7.76 -3.87 -0.11
C GLY A 356 6.24 -3.81 -0.21
N ASP A 357 5.59 -3.55 0.93
CA ASP A 357 4.13 -3.43 1.07
C ASP A 357 3.37 -4.72 0.67
N VAL A 358 2.12 -4.57 0.21
CA VAL A 358 1.15 -5.65 -0.02
C VAL A 358 1.61 -6.65 -1.07
N GLU A 359 2.33 -6.21 -2.10
CA GLU A 359 2.79 -7.11 -3.15
C GLU A 359 3.88 -8.05 -2.66
N ALA A 360 4.75 -7.55 -1.77
CA ALA A 360 5.82 -8.36 -1.22
C ALA A 360 5.27 -9.54 -0.42
N GLU A 361 4.25 -9.32 0.41
CA GLU A 361 3.60 -10.38 1.19
C GLU A 361 3.00 -11.47 0.29
N ILE A 362 2.24 -11.08 -0.74
CA ILE A 362 1.64 -12.02 -1.70
C ILE A 362 2.74 -12.84 -2.40
N LEU A 363 3.81 -12.20 -2.86
CA LEU A 363 4.90 -12.90 -3.54
C LEU A 363 5.66 -13.84 -2.59
N LEU A 364 5.85 -13.44 -1.33
CA LEU A 364 6.50 -14.28 -0.31
C LEU A 364 5.72 -15.55 -0.04
N GLU A 365 4.38 -15.50 0.02
CA GLU A 365 3.55 -16.70 0.11
C GLU A 365 3.83 -17.67 -1.07
N LYS A 366 3.98 -17.14 -2.29
CA LYS A 366 4.34 -17.96 -3.47
C LYS A 366 5.75 -18.51 -3.40
N ILE A 367 6.69 -17.77 -2.80
CA ILE A 367 8.05 -18.26 -2.57
C ILE A 367 8.08 -19.36 -1.51
N VAL A 368 7.26 -19.28 -0.47
CA VAL A 368 7.09 -20.36 0.53
C VAL A 368 6.52 -21.62 -0.13
N LEU A 369 5.53 -21.47 -1.01
CA LEU A 369 5.02 -22.60 -1.82
C LEU A 369 6.12 -23.21 -2.71
N TYR A 370 6.98 -22.36 -3.31
CA TYR A 370 8.11 -22.83 -4.08
C TYR A 370 9.16 -23.56 -3.22
N GLN A 371 9.42 -23.09 -2.01
CA GLN A 371 10.27 -23.78 -1.03
C GLN A 371 9.72 -25.17 -0.69
N GLU A 372 8.40 -25.28 -0.47
CA GLU A 372 7.75 -26.57 -0.23
C GLU A 372 7.93 -27.51 -1.43
N LEU A 373 7.69 -27.00 -2.64
CA LEU A 373 7.90 -27.73 -3.89
C LEU A 373 9.32 -28.28 -4.02
N LEU A 374 10.35 -27.45 -3.72
CA LEU A 374 11.73 -27.90 -3.75
C LEU A 374 11.99 -28.99 -2.70
N GLY A 375 11.41 -28.86 -1.50
CA GLY A 375 11.48 -29.88 -0.46
C GLY A 375 10.92 -31.24 -0.94
N GLN A 376 9.79 -31.23 -1.64
CA GLN A 376 9.20 -32.45 -2.24
C GLN A 376 10.10 -33.07 -3.33
N LEU A 377 10.88 -32.24 -4.02
CA LEU A 377 11.90 -32.67 -4.99
C LEU A 377 13.26 -33.01 -4.36
N SER A 378 13.39 -32.91 -3.03
CA SER A 378 14.66 -33.07 -2.29
C SER A 378 15.76 -32.09 -2.74
N GLU A 379 15.38 -30.89 -3.13
CA GLU A 379 16.26 -29.78 -3.48
C GLU A 379 16.36 -28.77 -2.33
N ALA A 380 17.49 -28.06 -2.24
CA ALA A 380 17.71 -27.03 -1.22
C ALA A 380 17.09 -25.69 -1.62
N PHE A 381 16.58 -24.95 -0.63
CA PHE A 381 16.12 -23.58 -0.79
C PHE A 381 17.00 -22.60 0.02
N PRO A 382 17.32 -21.41 -0.52
CA PRO A 382 17.13 -21.02 -1.92
C PRO A 382 18.06 -21.80 -2.85
N PRO A 383 17.66 -22.09 -4.11
CA PRO A 383 18.56 -22.73 -5.07
C PRO A 383 19.75 -21.80 -5.40
N PRO A 384 20.87 -22.34 -5.91
CA PRO A 384 21.96 -21.52 -6.44
C PRO A 384 21.42 -20.55 -7.50
N ASP A 385 21.89 -19.30 -7.48
CA ASP A 385 21.48 -18.23 -8.40
C ASP A 385 19.98 -17.86 -8.37
N PHE A 386 19.31 -18.08 -7.22
CA PHE A 386 17.91 -17.69 -7.04
C PHE A 386 17.69 -16.21 -7.36
N LYS A 387 16.85 -15.94 -8.38
CA LYS A 387 16.69 -14.60 -8.97
C LYS A 387 16.19 -13.55 -7.98
N LEU A 388 15.43 -13.97 -6.97
CA LEU A 388 14.84 -13.07 -5.97
C LEU A 388 15.64 -13.04 -4.64
N THR A 389 16.93 -13.38 -4.66
CA THR A 389 17.79 -13.36 -3.45
C THR A 389 17.76 -11.97 -2.78
N SER A 390 17.96 -10.89 -3.53
CA SER A 390 17.92 -9.53 -2.97
C SER A 390 16.55 -9.11 -2.42
N PHE A 391 15.47 -9.64 -2.99
CA PHE A 391 14.10 -9.42 -2.52
C PHE A 391 13.82 -10.19 -1.21
N LEU A 392 14.30 -11.44 -1.11
CA LEU A 392 14.22 -12.23 0.12
C LEU A 392 15.04 -11.61 1.26
N GLU A 393 16.25 -11.11 0.97
CA GLU A 393 17.08 -10.43 1.97
C GLU A 393 16.39 -9.16 2.47
N TYR A 394 15.78 -8.39 1.56
CA TYR A 394 15.02 -7.18 1.90
C TYR A 394 13.82 -7.48 2.81
N ASN A 395 13.11 -8.60 2.60
CA ASN A 395 11.93 -9.01 3.38
C ASN A 395 12.23 -10.22 4.28
N SER A 396 13.45 -10.30 4.83
CA SER A 396 13.92 -11.51 5.53
C SER A 396 13.14 -11.81 6.81
N PHE A 397 12.62 -10.80 7.49
CA PHE A 397 11.80 -10.97 8.69
C PHE A 397 10.43 -11.57 8.35
N GLU A 398 9.71 -10.96 7.40
CA GLU A 398 8.39 -11.40 6.93
C GLU A 398 8.45 -12.81 6.34
N TYR A 399 9.48 -13.08 5.52
CA TYR A 399 9.73 -14.41 5.01
C TYR A 399 9.94 -15.45 6.13
N ALA A 400 10.74 -15.12 7.16
CA ALA A 400 11.01 -16.04 8.26
C ALA A 400 9.73 -16.38 9.05
N GLU A 401 8.83 -15.40 9.23
CA GLU A 401 7.54 -15.62 9.87
C GLU A 401 6.65 -16.56 9.04
N LEU A 402 6.48 -16.29 7.74
CA LEU A 402 5.68 -17.14 6.84
C LEU A 402 6.24 -18.56 6.73
N ALA A 403 7.56 -18.70 6.59
CA ALA A 403 8.22 -20.01 6.53
C ALA A 403 8.06 -20.79 7.86
N ARG A 404 8.11 -20.10 9.00
CA ARG A 404 7.88 -20.73 10.31
C ARG A 404 6.45 -21.25 10.44
N GLU A 405 5.47 -20.49 9.97
CA GLU A 405 4.06 -20.91 9.96
C GLU A 405 3.83 -22.13 9.06
N ALA A 406 4.47 -22.15 7.88
CA ALA A 406 4.35 -23.26 6.93
C ALA A 406 5.07 -24.54 7.38
N PHE A 407 6.27 -24.43 7.96
CA PHE A 407 7.15 -25.59 8.19
C PHE A 407 7.42 -25.94 9.67
N GLY A 408 6.96 -25.13 10.64
CA GLY A 408 7.14 -25.38 12.07
C GLY A 408 8.54 -25.10 12.64
N SER A 409 9.53 -24.84 11.80
CA SER A 409 10.82 -24.24 12.16
C SER A 409 11.37 -23.43 10.98
N ALA A 410 11.75 -22.17 11.23
CA ALA A 410 12.39 -21.35 10.19
C ALA A 410 13.76 -21.97 9.88
N THR A 411 13.99 -22.36 8.62
CA THR A 411 15.36 -22.60 8.16
C THR A 411 15.96 -21.23 7.86
N PRO A 412 17.00 -20.76 8.58
CA PRO A 412 17.61 -19.48 8.29
C PRO A 412 18.17 -19.51 6.86
N ILE A 413 17.99 -18.40 6.13
CA ILE A 413 18.64 -18.21 4.84
C ILE A 413 20.15 -18.17 5.11
N GLY A 414 20.86 -19.26 4.76
CA GLY A 414 22.32 -19.34 4.74
C GLY A 414 23.02 -19.73 6.05
N SER A 415 22.85 -20.96 6.54
CA SER A 415 23.79 -21.55 7.51
C SER A 415 24.58 -22.70 6.89
N ASN A 416 25.63 -22.36 6.14
CA ASN A 416 26.78 -23.23 5.92
C ASN A 416 27.88 -22.85 6.93
N VAL A 417 27.77 -23.32 8.18
CA VAL A 417 28.92 -23.50 9.07
C VAL A 417 28.64 -24.74 9.90
N GLY A 418 29.44 -25.79 9.70
CA GLY A 418 29.36 -26.98 10.53
C GLY A 418 29.74 -26.64 11.97
N GLU A 419 28.86 -26.96 12.92
CA GLU A 419 29.23 -27.06 14.32
C GLU A 419 28.71 -28.36 14.95
N VAL A 420 29.65 -28.96 15.67
CA VAL A 420 29.63 -30.23 16.38
C VAL A 420 28.55 -30.22 17.48
N PRO A 421 27.86 -31.33 17.77
CA PRO A 421 26.84 -31.36 18.81
C PRO A 421 27.46 -31.10 20.19
N PRO A 422 26.87 -30.23 21.04
CA PRO A 422 27.36 -30.06 22.39
C PRO A 422 26.99 -31.29 23.23
N SER A 423 28.02 -31.86 23.85
CA SER A 423 27.98 -32.86 24.89
C SER A 423 27.06 -32.47 26.04
N THR A 424 26.20 -33.40 26.46
CA THR A 424 25.49 -33.38 27.75
C THR A 424 26.45 -33.25 28.93
N PRO A 425 26.09 -32.45 29.95
CA PRO A 425 26.41 -32.78 31.32
C PRO A 425 25.15 -33.20 32.10
N ASP A 426 25.41 -34.17 32.95
CA ASP A 426 24.53 -34.96 33.80
C ASP A 426 23.93 -34.16 34.98
N SER A 427 22.86 -34.75 35.50
CA SER A 427 22.06 -34.57 36.72
C SER A 427 22.57 -33.71 37.90
N GLY A 428 21.60 -33.08 38.58
CA GLY A 428 21.80 -32.44 39.90
C GLY A 428 20.48 -32.00 40.56
N GLU A 429 19.79 -32.97 41.17
CA GLU A 429 18.89 -32.94 42.33
C GLU A 429 18.10 -31.66 42.72
N SER A 430 16.77 -31.83 42.79
CA SER A 430 15.86 -31.02 43.61
C SER A 430 15.95 -31.41 45.10
N PRO A 431 15.57 -30.49 46.01
CA PRO A 431 14.91 -30.91 47.25
C PRO A 431 13.52 -30.27 47.40
N SER A 432 12.53 -31.14 47.64
CA SER A 432 11.34 -30.86 48.45
C SER A 432 11.76 -30.32 49.83
N ALA A 433 11.01 -29.48 50.52
CA ALA A 433 9.72 -29.83 51.15
C ALA A 433 9.16 -28.65 51.97
N SER A 434 8.01 -28.92 52.60
CA SER A 434 7.22 -28.21 53.62
C SER A 434 6.16 -27.25 53.08
N GLU A 435 4.86 -27.43 53.32
CA GLU A 435 4.10 -28.30 54.25
C GLU A 435 2.76 -28.73 53.64
#